data_AF-X1NPU5-F1
#
_entry.id   AF-X1NPU5-F1
#
_cell.length_a   1.000
_cell.length_b   1.000
_cell.length_c   1.000
_cell.angle_alpha   90.00
_cell.angle_beta   90.00
_cell.angle_gamma   90.00
#
_symmetry.space_group_name_H-M   'P 1'
#
loop_
_entity.id
_entity.type
_entity.pdbx_description
1 polymer ?
#
loop_
_entity_poly.entity_id
_entity_poly.type
_entity_poly.pdbx_seq_one_letter_code
_entity_poly.pdbx_strand_id
1 'polypeptide(L)'
;AFRHEDPVHLHPQDHHRDGAFWSITRFNDIVSVDTNPEVFSSEPNITLDDHMAEFELPMFISMDPPKHDVQRKTVSPIVSQQNLAGLEPLIRGRIQKTLDELPIGEPFDWVDRVSIELTSQMLATLFDFPFEDRRKLTYWSDMATSEDRTDAEFMQTMMECGGYFTGLWNDRVNAEPKGDLISMLAHGPQTRNMEPMELLGNLILLIVGGNDTTRNTMSGSVHEMHRNPDQRLKLNADPSLIPSMVSETIRWQTPLAYMRRTAKRDV
;
A
#
# COMPACT_ATOMS: atom_id res chain seq x y z
N ALA A 1 16.99 13.88 -19.27
CA ALA A 1 16.68 15.29 -19.52
C ALA A 1 16.21 15.98 -18.24
N PHE A 2 14.98 15.79 -17.77
CA PHE A 2 14.39 16.57 -16.66
C PHE A 2 15.27 16.73 -15.42
N ARG A 3 15.80 15.65 -14.82
CA ARG A 3 16.69 15.78 -13.64
C ARG A 3 17.88 16.72 -13.83
N HIS A 4 18.42 16.82 -15.05
CA HIS A 4 19.61 17.62 -15.33
C HIS A 4 19.27 19.03 -15.81
N GLU A 5 18.24 19.17 -16.64
CA GLU A 5 17.96 20.39 -17.40
C GLU A 5 16.78 21.18 -16.83
N ASP A 6 15.75 20.50 -16.34
CA ASP A 6 14.51 21.11 -15.83
C ASP A 6 13.89 20.22 -14.74
N PRO A 7 14.46 20.24 -13.52
CA PRO A 7 14.11 19.26 -12.49
C PRO A 7 12.78 19.53 -11.78
N VAL A 8 12.26 20.76 -11.93
CA VAL A 8 10.96 21.25 -11.46
C VAL A 8 10.21 21.74 -12.69
N HIS A 9 9.62 20.79 -13.40
CA HIS A 9 9.08 21.02 -14.74
C HIS A 9 7.56 21.14 -14.71
N LEU A 10 7.01 22.21 -15.29
CA LEU A 10 5.57 22.34 -15.48
C LEU A 10 5.13 21.66 -16.76
N HIS A 11 4.33 20.60 -16.63
CA HIS A 11 3.60 20.03 -17.74
C HIS A 11 2.34 20.86 -18.02
N PRO A 12 2.10 21.28 -19.28
CA PRO A 12 0.92 22.05 -19.66
C PRO A 12 -0.37 21.23 -19.57
N GLN A 13 -1.52 21.91 -19.66
CA GLN A 13 -2.84 21.34 -19.41
C GLN A 13 -3.23 20.20 -20.36
N ASP A 14 -2.64 20.12 -21.54
CA ASP A 14 -2.91 19.09 -22.55
C ASP A 14 -2.15 17.77 -22.30
N HIS A 15 -1.21 17.74 -21.35
CA HIS A 15 -0.39 16.56 -21.05
C HIS A 15 -1.09 15.53 -20.15
N HIS A 16 -2.14 15.92 -19.42
CA HIS A 16 -2.87 15.03 -18.52
C HIS A 16 -4.37 15.36 -18.60
N ARG A 17 -5.22 14.34 -18.45
CA ARG A 17 -6.68 14.51 -18.57
C ARG A 17 -7.26 15.51 -17.57
N ASP A 18 -6.66 15.58 -16.39
CA ASP A 18 -7.08 16.47 -15.29
C ASP A 18 -6.26 17.76 -15.18
N GLY A 19 -5.42 18.03 -16.19
CA GLY A 19 -4.80 19.35 -16.40
C GLY A 19 -3.31 19.46 -16.07
N ALA A 20 -2.86 20.69 -15.84
CA ALA A 20 -1.43 20.99 -15.70
C ALA A 20 -0.87 20.51 -14.35
N PHE A 21 0.37 20.02 -14.34
CA PHE A 21 1.01 19.53 -13.12
C PHE A 21 2.53 19.75 -13.12
N TRP A 22 3.13 19.79 -11.93
CA TRP A 22 4.57 19.91 -11.76
C TRP A 22 5.23 18.55 -11.56
N SER A 23 6.28 18.26 -12.33
CA SER A 23 7.17 17.12 -12.14
C SER A 23 8.38 17.53 -11.30
N ILE A 24 8.48 16.99 -10.09
CA ILE A 24 9.62 17.18 -9.19
C ILE A 24 10.51 15.93 -9.26
N THR A 25 11.71 16.05 -9.85
CA THR A 25 12.46 14.87 -10.30
C THR A 25 13.79 14.62 -9.58
N ARG A 26 14.22 15.54 -8.70
CA ARG A 26 15.42 15.40 -7.88
C ARG A 26 15.08 14.99 -6.46
N PHE A 27 15.92 14.12 -5.88
CA PHE A 27 15.73 13.57 -4.54
C PHE A 27 15.52 14.66 -3.47
N ASN A 28 16.42 15.66 -3.38
CA ASN A 28 16.33 16.70 -2.35
C ASN A 28 15.09 17.60 -2.51
N ASP A 29 14.64 17.82 -3.75
CA ASP A 29 13.45 18.62 -4.02
C ASP A 29 12.18 17.85 -3.61
N ILE A 30 12.13 16.54 -3.91
CA ILE A 30 11.05 15.65 -3.45
C ILE A 30 11.01 15.61 -1.91
N VAL A 31 12.15 15.44 -1.24
CA VAL A 31 12.22 15.47 0.24
C VAL A 31 11.72 16.81 0.79
N SER A 32 12.08 17.92 0.15
CA SER A 32 11.65 19.26 0.58
C SER A 32 10.14 19.46 0.44
N VAL A 33 9.54 18.90 -0.62
CA VAL A 33 8.08 18.89 -0.81
C VAL A 33 7.40 18.01 0.23
N ASP A 34 7.86 16.76 0.39
CA ASP A 34 7.22 15.74 1.20
C ASP A 34 7.29 16.03 2.72
N THR A 35 8.31 16.76 3.16
CA THR A 35 8.49 17.16 4.57
C THR A 35 7.83 18.50 4.92
N ASN A 36 7.12 19.14 3.98
CA ASN A 36 6.52 20.46 4.18
C ASN A 36 5.00 20.48 3.92
N PRO A 37 4.19 19.76 4.74
CA PRO A 37 2.74 19.64 4.55
C PRO A 37 1.98 20.96 4.73
N GLU A 38 2.59 21.96 5.39
CA GLU A 38 2.01 23.31 5.51
C GLU A 38 2.01 24.09 4.18
N VAL A 39 2.82 23.66 3.21
CA VAL A 39 2.92 24.25 1.88
C VAL A 39 2.33 23.33 0.83
N PHE A 40 2.65 22.04 0.90
CA PHE A 40 2.25 21.03 -0.07
C PHE A 40 1.28 20.05 0.60
N SER A 41 0.00 20.32 0.45
CA SER A 41 -1.10 19.56 1.06
C SER A 41 -1.30 18.21 0.38
N SER A 42 -1.69 17.20 1.14
CA SER A 42 -2.20 15.93 0.60
C SER A 42 -3.70 15.97 0.31
N GLU A 43 -4.40 17.05 0.72
CA GLU A 43 -5.82 17.24 0.44
C GLU A 43 -6.06 17.85 -0.96
N PRO A 44 -7.16 17.49 -1.62
CA PRO A 44 -8.05 16.35 -1.31
C PRO A 44 -7.52 15.01 -1.85
N ASN A 45 -6.38 15.02 -2.56
CA ASN A 45 -5.94 13.89 -3.38
C ASN A 45 -4.41 13.79 -3.51
N ILE A 46 -3.93 12.55 -3.58
CA ILE A 46 -2.53 12.13 -3.67
C ILE A 46 -2.15 11.50 -5.02
N THR A 47 -3.09 11.37 -5.96
CA THR A 47 -2.83 10.97 -7.36
C THR A 47 -2.90 12.17 -8.31
N LEU A 48 -2.42 12.00 -9.55
CA LEU A 48 -2.58 13.03 -10.59
C LEU A 48 -4.02 13.04 -11.13
N ASP A 49 -4.68 11.89 -11.09
CA ASP A 49 -6.08 11.74 -11.49
C ASP A 49 -7.02 12.26 -10.43
N ASP A 50 -7.91 13.19 -10.80
CA ASP A 50 -8.93 13.71 -9.91
C ASP A 50 -10.03 12.66 -9.67
N HIS A 51 -10.46 12.53 -8.41
CA HIS A 51 -11.50 11.56 -8.05
C HIS A 51 -12.87 11.96 -8.64
N MET A 52 -13.67 10.95 -9.01
CA MET A 52 -15.06 11.17 -9.39
C MET A 52 -15.87 11.68 -8.21
N ALA A 53 -16.57 12.82 -8.39
CA ALA A 53 -17.30 13.52 -7.33
C ALA A 53 -18.42 12.71 -6.65
N GLU A 54 -18.85 11.58 -7.23
CA GLU A 54 -19.99 10.80 -6.74
C GLU A 54 -19.61 9.73 -5.70
N PHE A 55 -18.32 9.44 -5.49
CA PHE A 55 -17.88 8.42 -4.53
C PHE A 55 -16.56 8.82 -3.84
N GLU A 56 -16.64 9.71 -2.86
CA GLU A 56 -15.51 10.06 -2.01
C GLU A 56 -15.28 8.99 -0.93
N LEU A 57 -14.08 8.43 -0.91
CA LEU A 57 -13.58 7.56 0.15
C LEU A 57 -12.51 8.33 0.93
N PRO A 58 -12.85 8.96 2.07
CA PRO A 58 -11.87 9.66 2.88
C PRO A 58 -10.80 8.69 3.41
N MET A 59 -9.54 9.00 3.17
CA MET A 59 -8.39 8.20 3.57
C MET A 59 -7.40 9.10 4.31
N PHE A 60 -6.83 8.66 5.44
CA PHE A 60 -5.88 9.53 6.14
C PHE A 60 -4.66 9.92 5.29
N ILE A 61 -4.29 9.13 4.27
CA ILE A 61 -3.18 9.48 3.37
C ILE A 61 -3.43 10.77 2.56
N SER A 62 -4.70 11.11 2.32
CA SER A 62 -5.14 12.32 1.62
C SER A 62 -5.70 13.37 2.59
N MET A 63 -5.25 13.36 3.85
CA MET A 63 -5.59 14.36 4.88
C MET A 63 -4.35 15.12 5.33
N ASP A 64 -4.51 16.39 5.69
CA ASP A 64 -3.49 17.17 6.39
C ASP A 64 -3.65 17.01 7.93
N PRO A 65 -2.61 17.35 8.73
CA PRO A 65 -2.76 17.51 10.17
C PRO A 65 -3.86 18.54 10.54
N PRO A 66 -4.57 18.37 11.68
CA PRO A 66 -4.34 17.36 12.72
C PRO A 66 -5.10 16.04 12.53
N LYS A 67 -6.05 15.96 11.58
CA LYS A 67 -6.93 14.79 11.43
C LYS A 67 -6.14 13.54 10.99
N HIS A 68 -5.19 13.71 10.07
CA HIS A 68 -4.23 12.68 9.68
C HIS A 68 -3.56 12.03 10.90
N ASP A 69 -3.01 12.84 11.81
CA ASP A 69 -2.20 12.37 12.93
C ASP A 69 -3.03 11.49 13.89
N VAL A 70 -4.29 11.88 14.10
CA VAL A 70 -5.23 11.14 14.96
C VAL A 70 -5.51 9.75 14.39
N GLN A 71 -5.88 9.66 13.10
CA GLN A 71 -6.22 8.38 12.49
C GLN A 71 -4.98 7.49 12.35
N ARG A 72 -3.85 8.04 11.88
CA ARG A 72 -2.59 7.31 11.73
C ARG A 72 -2.11 6.73 13.07
N LYS A 73 -2.24 7.49 14.16
CA LYS A 73 -1.82 7.04 15.50
C LYS A 73 -2.57 5.79 15.95
N THR A 74 -3.84 5.64 15.58
CA THR A 74 -4.65 4.46 15.96
C THR A 74 -4.10 3.16 15.36
N VAL A 75 -3.67 3.19 14.10
CA VAL A 75 -3.19 2.00 13.38
C VAL A 75 -1.68 1.78 13.47
N SER A 76 -0.91 2.80 13.86
CA SER A 76 0.55 2.73 13.99
C SER A 76 1.09 1.56 14.86
N PRO A 77 0.41 1.09 15.92
CA PRO A 77 0.90 -0.05 16.70
C PRO A 77 1.08 -1.34 15.89
N ILE A 78 0.38 -1.51 14.76
CA ILE A 78 0.48 -2.71 13.91
C ILE A 78 1.92 -2.98 13.43
N VAL A 79 2.71 -1.91 13.24
CA VAL A 79 4.12 -1.96 12.79
C VAL A 79 5.11 -1.73 13.94
N SER A 80 4.66 -1.79 15.21
CA SER A 80 5.56 -1.70 16.35
C SER A 80 6.55 -2.87 16.39
N GLN A 81 7.74 -2.66 16.94
CA GLN A 81 8.76 -3.71 17.06
C GLN A 81 8.23 -4.97 17.74
N GLN A 82 7.40 -4.81 18.78
CA GLN A 82 6.78 -5.92 19.50
C GLN A 82 5.83 -6.73 18.60
N ASN A 83 4.96 -6.06 17.84
CA ASN A 83 4.03 -6.74 16.94
C ASN A 83 4.77 -7.42 15.79
N LEU A 84 5.77 -6.76 15.19
CA LEU A 84 6.58 -7.35 14.12
C LEU A 84 7.34 -8.60 14.60
N ALA A 85 7.92 -8.58 15.80
CA ALA A 85 8.57 -9.75 16.39
C ALA A 85 7.59 -10.91 16.64
N GLY A 86 6.35 -10.60 17.04
CA GLY A 86 5.29 -11.59 17.19
C GLY A 86 4.82 -12.21 15.87
N LEU A 87 4.88 -11.45 14.77
CA LEU A 87 4.47 -11.90 13.43
C LEU A 87 5.56 -12.70 12.71
N GLU A 88 6.83 -12.51 13.04
CA GLU A 88 7.96 -13.15 12.33
C GLU A 88 7.82 -14.69 12.21
N PRO A 89 7.52 -15.47 13.27
CA PRO A 89 7.41 -16.92 13.15
C PRO A 89 6.29 -17.35 12.19
N LEU A 90 5.16 -16.62 12.20
CA LEU A 90 4.03 -16.89 11.32
C LEU A 90 4.38 -16.59 9.86
N ILE A 91 5.02 -15.43 9.60
CA ILE A 91 5.49 -15.04 8.28
C ILE A 91 6.47 -16.08 7.74
N ARG A 92 7.45 -16.48 8.57
CA ARG A 92 8.46 -17.48 8.21
C ARG A 92 7.84 -18.83 7.83
N GLY A 93 6.92 -19.35 8.66
CA GLY A 93 6.28 -20.64 8.40
C GLY A 93 5.45 -20.65 7.12
N ARG A 94 4.77 -19.53 6.83
CA ARG A 94 4.02 -19.34 5.58
C ARG A 94 4.91 -19.29 4.35
N ILE A 95 6.01 -18.53 4.42
CA ILE A 95 7.00 -18.46 3.35
C ILE A 95 7.57 -19.84 3.07
N GLN A 96 7.99 -20.57 4.11
CA GLN A 96 8.52 -21.94 3.96
C GLN A 96 7.52 -22.84 3.24
N LYS A 97 6.27 -22.90 3.73
CA LYS A 97 5.22 -23.71 3.11
C LYS A 97 4.98 -23.34 1.65
N THR A 98 4.83 -22.06 1.34
CA THR A 98 4.59 -21.59 -0.03
C THR A 98 5.75 -21.95 -0.96
N LEU A 99 7.01 -21.81 -0.49
CA LEU A 99 8.19 -22.16 -1.29
C LEU A 99 8.37 -23.68 -1.45
N ASP A 100 8.03 -24.48 -0.43
CA ASP A 100 8.11 -25.95 -0.47
C ASP A 100 7.13 -26.58 -1.47
N GLU A 101 6.03 -25.88 -1.80
CA GLU A 101 5.00 -26.31 -2.75
C GLU A 101 5.30 -25.91 -4.20
N LEU A 102 6.41 -25.21 -4.47
CA LEU A 102 6.78 -24.78 -5.82
C LEU A 102 7.41 -25.94 -6.63
N PRO A 103 7.10 -26.06 -7.92
CA PRO A 103 7.72 -27.08 -8.76
C PRO A 103 9.19 -26.74 -9.04
N ILE A 104 10.05 -27.77 -9.12
CA ILE A 104 11.47 -27.63 -9.43
C ILE A 104 11.71 -28.07 -10.88
N GLY A 105 12.31 -27.19 -11.68
CA GLY A 105 12.63 -27.48 -13.09
C GLY A 105 11.46 -27.26 -14.06
N GLU A 106 10.31 -26.80 -13.57
CA GLU A 106 9.13 -26.48 -14.39
C GLU A 106 8.84 -24.98 -14.32
N PRO A 107 8.49 -24.32 -15.44
CA PRO A 107 8.03 -22.94 -15.42
C PRO A 107 6.72 -22.78 -14.64
N PHE A 108 6.62 -21.70 -13.87
CA PHE A 108 5.39 -21.28 -13.21
C PHE A 108 5.34 -19.75 -13.12
N ASP A 109 4.16 -19.21 -12.81
CA ASP A 109 4.00 -17.78 -12.56
C ASP A 109 4.42 -17.40 -11.13
N TRP A 110 5.55 -16.72 -10.99
CA TRP A 110 6.06 -16.21 -9.72
C TRP A 110 5.14 -15.17 -9.09
N VAL A 111 4.45 -14.38 -9.92
CA VAL A 111 3.55 -13.34 -9.42
C VAL A 111 2.40 -14.00 -8.67
N ASP A 112 1.66 -14.92 -9.30
CA ASP A 112 0.53 -15.58 -8.64
C ASP A 112 0.95 -16.51 -7.49
N ARG A 113 1.93 -17.39 -7.72
CA ARG A 113 2.26 -18.48 -6.78
C ARG A 113 3.05 -18.01 -5.56
N VAL A 114 3.72 -16.87 -5.64
CA VAL A 114 4.55 -16.34 -4.54
C VAL A 114 4.12 -14.95 -4.14
N SER A 115 4.13 -14.00 -5.07
CA SER A 115 3.99 -12.59 -4.72
C SER A 115 2.57 -12.25 -4.27
N ILE A 116 1.55 -12.66 -5.02
CA ILE A 116 0.13 -12.49 -4.65
C ILE A 116 -0.19 -13.39 -3.44
N GLU A 117 0.24 -14.66 -3.47
CA GLU A 117 -0.07 -15.60 -2.39
C GLU A 117 0.45 -15.11 -1.03
N LEU A 118 1.75 -14.80 -0.89
CA LEU A 118 2.32 -14.38 0.39
C LEU A 118 1.75 -13.04 0.87
N THR A 119 1.52 -12.11 -0.06
CA THR A 119 0.94 -10.81 0.27
C THR A 119 -0.51 -10.95 0.76
N SER A 120 -1.32 -11.79 0.09
CA SER A 120 -2.70 -12.07 0.52
C SER A 120 -2.76 -12.70 1.91
N GLN A 121 -1.82 -13.62 2.23
CA GLN A 121 -1.73 -14.22 3.55
C GLN A 121 -1.36 -13.17 4.61
N MET A 122 -0.43 -12.26 4.30
CA MET A 122 -0.04 -11.19 5.22
C MET A 122 -1.20 -10.26 5.51
N LEU A 123 -1.91 -9.78 4.48
CA LEU A 123 -3.09 -8.94 4.67
C LEU A 123 -4.17 -9.65 5.49
N ALA A 124 -4.43 -10.92 5.21
CA ALA A 124 -5.40 -11.69 5.99
C ALA A 124 -5.03 -11.73 7.49
N THR A 125 -3.74 -11.81 7.82
CA THR A 125 -3.29 -11.71 9.21
C THR A 125 -3.46 -10.31 9.79
N LEU A 126 -3.13 -9.27 9.04
CA LEU A 126 -3.25 -7.89 9.52
C LEU A 126 -4.71 -7.49 9.80
N PHE A 127 -5.67 -8.06 9.08
CA PHE A 127 -7.10 -7.78 9.25
C PHE A 127 -7.85 -8.84 10.07
N ASP A 128 -7.19 -9.91 10.54
CA ASP A 128 -7.85 -11.12 11.09
C ASP A 128 -8.99 -11.60 10.15
N PHE A 129 -8.70 -11.58 8.85
CA PHE A 129 -9.61 -11.90 7.76
C PHE A 129 -9.72 -13.42 7.59
N PRO A 130 -10.91 -13.97 7.29
CA PRO A 130 -11.07 -15.40 7.04
C PRO A 130 -10.10 -15.91 5.97
N PHE A 131 -9.26 -16.88 6.35
CA PHE A 131 -8.07 -17.22 5.56
C PHE A 131 -8.42 -17.86 4.21
N GLU A 132 -9.53 -18.58 4.15
CA GLU A 132 -10.15 -19.13 2.96
C GLU A 132 -10.57 -18.06 1.95
N ASP A 133 -10.96 -16.88 2.43
CA ASP A 133 -11.44 -15.78 1.60
C ASP A 133 -10.33 -14.77 1.24
N ARG A 134 -9.08 -14.95 1.69
CA ARG A 134 -7.98 -13.97 1.59
C ARG A 134 -7.74 -13.38 0.20
N ARG A 135 -8.07 -14.11 -0.87
CA ARG A 135 -7.94 -13.64 -2.26
C ARG A 135 -8.95 -12.52 -2.63
N LYS A 136 -10.01 -12.32 -1.83
CA LYS A 136 -10.88 -11.13 -1.93
C LYS A 136 -10.10 -9.85 -1.66
N LEU A 137 -9.16 -9.84 -0.71
CA LEU A 137 -8.34 -8.67 -0.39
C LEU A 137 -7.51 -8.21 -1.59
N THR A 138 -6.88 -9.15 -2.28
CA THR A 138 -6.10 -8.86 -3.49
C THR A 138 -7.00 -8.40 -4.64
N TYR A 139 -8.17 -9.03 -4.81
CA TYR A 139 -9.14 -8.63 -5.83
C TYR A 139 -9.67 -7.20 -5.60
N TRP A 140 -10.05 -6.86 -4.36
CA TRP A 140 -10.51 -5.51 -4.02
C TRP A 140 -9.42 -4.46 -4.19
N SER A 141 -8.16 -4.81 -3.89
CA SER A 141 -7.01 -3.94 -4.15
C SER A 141 -6.82 -3.69 -5.64
N ASP A 142 -6.79 -4.75 -6.45
CA ASP A 142 -6.59 -4.66 -7.90
C ASP A 142 -7.73 -3.83 -8.53
N MET A 143 -8.98 -4.03 -8.07
CA MET A 143 -10.13 -3.24 -8.50
C MET A 143 -10.14 -1.80 -7.99
N ALA A 144 -9.39 -1.48 -6.93
CA ALA A 144 -9.24 -0.10 -6.46
C ALA A 144 -8.24 0.69 -7.32
N THR A 145 -7.22 0.02 -7.88
CA THR A 145 -6.12 0.64 -8.63
C THR A 145 -6.18 0.44 -10.15
N SER A 146 -7.01 -0.48 -10.66
CA SER A 146 -7.14 -0.76 -12.11
C SER A 146 -7.72 0.39 -12.94
N GLU A 147 -7.05 0.78 -14.02
CA GLU A 147 -7.59 1.70 -15.02
C GLU A 147 -8.58 1.02 -16.00
N ASP A 148 -8.50 -0.31 -16.11
CA ASP A 148 -9.31 -1.14 -17.01
C ASP A 148 -10.59 -1.64 -16.30
N ARG A 149 -11.42 -0.72 -15.80
CA ARG A 149 -12.71 -1.03 -15.17
C ARG A 149 -13.78 0.02 -15.49
N THR A 150 -15.04 -0.38 -15.47
CA THR A 150 -16.16 0.56 -15.52
C THR A 150 -16.49 1.10 -14.12
N ASP A 151 -17.12 2.28 -14.05
CA ASP A 151 -17.57 2.86 -12.78
C ASP A 151 -18.57 1.95 -12.05
N ALA A 152 -19.43 1.25 -12.80
CA ALA A 152 -20.39 0.30 -12.24
C ALA A 152 -19.69 -0.91 -11.59
N GLU A 153 -18.66 -1.48 -12.23
CA GLU A 153 -17.87 -2.59 -11.66
C GLU A 153 -17.10 -2.14 -10.42
N PHE A 154 -16.53 -0.94 -10.45
CA PHE A 154 -15.86 -0.35 -9.29
C PHE A 154 -16.82 -0.18 -8.12
N MET A 155 -17.96 0.48 -8.34
CA MET A 155 -18.98 0.69 -7.30
C MET A 155 -19.48 -0.63 -6.71
N GLN A 156 -19.82 -1.59 -7.56
CA GLN A 156 -20.29 -2.91 -7.11
C GLN A 156 -19.25 -3.61 -6.23
N THR A 157 -17.98 -3.59 -6.65
CA THR A 157 -16.89 -4.22 -5.91
C THR A 157 -16.62 -3.53 -4.58
N MET A 158 -16.65 -2.19 -4.54
CA MET A 158 -16.46 -1.43 -3.30
C MET A 158 -17.63 -1.62 -2.33
N MET A 159 -18.87 -1.78 -2.82
CA MET A 159 -20.02 -2.13 -1.97
C MET A 159 -19.88 -3.53 -1.36
N GLU A 160 -19.41 -4.52 -2.13
CA GLU A 160 -19.15 -5.86 -1.60
C GLU A 160 -18.06 -5.84 -0.53
N CYS A 161 -16.95 -5.16 -0.81
CA CYS A 161 -15.85 -4.94 0.13
C CYS A 161 -16.36 -4.29 1.42
N GLY A 162 -17.11 -3.18 1.31
CA GLY A 162 -17.69 -2.48 2.45
C GLY A 162 -18.67 -3.32 3.26
N GLY A 163 -19.52 -4.12 2.60
CA GLY A 163 -20.43 -5.04 3.27
C GLY A 163 -19.68 -6.11 4.08
N TYR A 164 -18.62 -6.68 3.51
CA TYR A 164 -17.81 -7.70 4.20
C TYR A 164 -17.10 -7.12 5.42
N PHE A 165 -16.44 -5.98 5.26
CA PHE A 165 -15.75 -5.32 6.37
C PHE A 165 -16.70 -4.78 7.44
N THR A 166 -17.92 -4.38 7.07
CA THR A 166 -18.97 -4.04 8.05
C THR A 166 -19.32 -5.24 8.92
N GLY A 167 -19.41 -6.44 8.33
CA GLY A 167 -19.57 -7.69 9.08
C GLY A 167 -18.43 -7.92 10.08
N LEU A 168 -17.19 -7.86 9.59
CA LEU A 168 -16.01 -8.01 10.45
C LEU A 168 -15.94 -6.96 11.57
N TRP A 169 -16.30 -5.71 11.27
CA TRP A 169 -16.36 -4.64 12.25
C TRP A 169 -17.36 -4.95 13.37
N ASN A 170 -18.57 -5.37 13.01
CA ASN A 170 -19.61 -5.72 13.97
C ASN A 170 -19.21 -6.89 14.87
N ASP A 171 -18.43 -7.85 14.36
CA ASP A 171 -17.87 -8.94 15.14
C ASP A 171 -16.79 -8.46 16.12
N ARG A 172 -16.05 -7.39 15.79
CA ARG A 172 -14.93 -6.89 16.60
C ARG A 172 -15.37 -5.87 17.65
N VAL A 173 -16.37 -5.03 17.39
CA VAL A 173 -16.75 -3.92 18.27
C VAL A 173 -17.23 -4.35 19.66
N ASN A 174 -17.79 -5.55 19.79
CA ASN A 174 -18.25 -6.12 21.06
C ASN A 174 -17.37 -7.27 21.58
N ALA A 175 -16.24 -7.56 20.91
CA ALA A 175 -15.32 -8.61 21.30
C ALA A 175 -14.14 -8.04 22.08
N GLU A 176 -13.36 -8.92 22.72
CA GLU A 176 -12.09 -8.50 23.33
C GLU A 176 -11.12 -7.96 22.26
N PRO A 177 -10.41 -6.85 22.53
CA PRO A 177 -9.44 -6.29 21.60
C PRO A 177 -8.37 -7.30 21.18
N LYS A 178 -8.11 -7.34 19.87
CA LYS A 178 -7.09 -8.16 19.22
C LYS A 178 -6.02 -7.27 18.58
N GLY A 179 -4.94 -7.90 18.14
CA GLY A 179 -3.82 -7.21 17.48
C GLY A 179 -4.03 -6.90 16.00
N ASP A 180 -5.25 -7.02 15.46
CA ASP A 180 -5.56 -6.74 14.05
C ASP A 180 -6.06 -5.31 13.81
N LEU A 181 -5.95 -4.83 12.58
CA LEU A 181 -6.30 -3.48 12.17
C LEU A 181 -7.76 -3.12 12.42
N ILE A 182 -8.68 -4.07 12.22
CA ILE A 182 -10.11 -3.84 12.43
C ILE A 182 -10.37 -3.65 13.92
N SER A 183 -9.79 -4.49 14.77
CA SER A 183 -9.91 -4.39 16.21
C SER A 183 -9.27 -3.11 16.76
N MET A 184 -8.11 -2.70 16.22
CA MET A 184 -7.47 -1.42 16.58
C MET A 184 -8.38 -0.23 16.27
N LEU A 185 -9.01 -0.21 15.09
CA LEU A 185 -9.93 0.85 14.70
C LEU A 185 -11.24 0.81 15.51
N ALA A 186 -11.80 -0.37 15.78
CA ALA A 186 -13.04 -0.56 16.53
C ALA A 186 -12.93 -0.14 18.00
N HIS A 187 -11.75 -0.32 18.60
CA HIS A 187 -11.50 0.04 20.02
C HIS A 187 -10.75 1.36 20.20
N GLY A 188 -10.28 1.99 19.12
CA GLY A 188 -9.60 3.27 19.16
C GLY A 188 -10.55 4.38 19.65
N PRO A 189 -10.19 5.16 20.68
CA PRO A 189 -11.10 6.15 21.28
C PRO A 189 -11.54 7.23 20.28
N GLN A 190 -10.70 7.50 19.27
CA GLN A 190 -10.94 8.51 18.23
C GLN A 190 -11.51 7.91 16.93
N THR A 191 -11.62 6.59 16.81
CA THR A 191 -12.01 5.90 15.57
C THR A 191 -13.21 4.97 15.75
N ARG A 192 -13.57 4.59 16.99
CA ARG A 192 -14.74 3.75 17.29
C ARG A 192 -16.08 4.32 16.82
N ASN A 193 -16.13 5.64 16.63
CA ASN A 193 -17.30 6.38 16.14
C ASN A 193 -17.02 7.03 14.77
N MET A 194 -16.07 6.49 14.01
CA MET A 194 -15.74 6.98 12.67
C MET A 194 -16.92 6.76 11.72
N GLU A 195 -17.14 7.73 10.81
CA GLU A 195 -18.17 7.61 9.79
C GLU A 195 -17.91 6.38 8.89
N PRO A 196 -18.94 5.61 8.49
CA PRO A 196 -18.75 4.36 7.76
C PRO A 196 -17.91 4.49 6.48
N MET A 197 -18.08 5.58 5.73
CA MET A 197 -17.31 5.83 4.50
C MET A 197 -15.84 6.16 4.76
N GLU A 198 -15.54 6.82 5.89
CA GLU A 198 -14.16 7.11 6.31
C GLU A 198 -13.46 5.84 6.82
N LEU A 199 -14.21 4.97 7.50
CA LEU A 199 -13.71 3.64 7.86
C LEU A 199 -13.39 2.82 6.60
N LEU A 200 -14.33 2.77 5.65
CA LEU A 200 -14.15 2.05 4.39
C LEU A 200 -12.95 2.57 3.60
N GLY A 201 -12.81 3.89 3.47
CA GLY A 201 -11.66 4.51 2.82
C GLY A 201 -10.34 4.11 3.49
N ASN A 202 -10.27 4.18 4.82
CA ASN A 202 -9.07 3.75 5.55
C ASN A 202 -8.76 2.25 5.41
N LEU A 203 -9.77 1.39 5.33
CA LEU A 203 -9.57 -0.03 5.09
C LEU A 203 -9.03 -0.28 3.67
N ILE A 204 -9.59 0.38 2.67
CA ILE A 204 -9.10 0.32 1.28
C ILE A 204 -7.65 0.81 1.20
N LEU A 205 -7.33 1.93 1.85
CA LEU A 205 -5.97 2.45 1.95
C LEU A 205 -5.00 1.39 2.50
N LEU A 206 -5.38 0.70 3.57
CA LEU A 206 -4.54 -0.30 4.23
C LEU A 206 -4.39 -1.58 3.36
N ILE A 207 -5.44 -1.97 2.63
CA ILE A 207 -5.41 -3.08 1.68
C ILE A 207 -4.47 -2.75 0.52
N VAL A 208 -4.69 -1.64 -0.17
CA VAL A 208 -3.88 -1.22 -1.33
C VAL A 208 -2.43 -0.98 -0.91
N GLY A 209 -2.23 -0.24 0.19
CA GLY A 209 -0.91 0.09 0.70
C GLY A 209 -0.11 -1.14 1.14
N GLY A 210 -0.77 -2.16 1.69
CA GLY A 210 -0.13 -3.42 2.10
C GLY A 210 -0.01 -4.47 0.99
N ASN A 211 -0.81 -4.35 -0.08
CA ASN A 211 -0.84 -5.30 -1.18
C ASN A 211 0.23 -4.99 -2.25
N ASP A 212 -0.06 -4.00 -3.11
CA ASP A 212 0.61 -3.85 -4.41
C ASP A 212 2.08 -3.50 -4.25
N THR A 213 2.41 -2.73 -3.21
CA THR A 213 3.78 -2.30 -2.91
C THR A 213 4.70 -3.49 -2.58
N THR A 214 4.24 -4.37 -1.69
CA THR A 214 4.97 -5.57 -1.27
C THR A 214 5.01 -6.60 -2.41
N ARG A 215 3.89 -6.82 -3.08
CA ARG A 215 3.77 -7.74 -4.22
C ARG A 215 4.79 -7.40 -5.31
N ASN A 216 4.84 -6.13 -5.73
CA ASN A 216 5.78 -5.68 -6.76
C ASN A 216 7.24 -5.75 -6.29
N THR A 217 7.51 -5.51 -5.00
CA THR A 217 8.85 -5.68 -4.43
C THR A 217 9.30 -7.15 -4.49
N MET A 218 8.42 -8.10 -4.16
CA MET A 218 8.73 -9.54 -4.25
C MET A 218 9.00 -9.96 -5.69
N SER A 219 8.16 -9.56 -6.64
CA SER A 219 8.35 -9.84 -8.07
C SER A 219 9.65 -9.23 -8.61
N GLY A 220 9.87 -7.94 -8.32
CA GLY A 220 11.07 -7.20 -8.74
C GLY A 220 12.36 -7.80 -8.20
N SER A 221 12.33 -8.30 -6.95
CA SER A 221 13.50 -8.92 -6.32
C SER A 221 14.07 -10.09 -7.13
N VAL A 222 13.21 -10.99 -7.62
CA VAL A 222 13.66 -12.16 -8.39
C VAL A 222 14.03 -11.75 -9.81
N HIS A 223 13.28 -10.83 -10.42
CA HIS A 223 13.60 -10.31 -11.74
C HIS A 223 15.00 -9.69 -11.78
N GLU A 224 15.32 -8.84 -10.81
CA GLU A 224 16.62 -8.16 -10.76
C GLU A 224 17.76 -9.06 -10.32
N MET A 225 17.52 -9.99 -9.39
CA MET A 225 18.53 -10.99 -9.02
C MET A 225 18.85 -11.95 -10.16
N HIS A 226 17.91 -12.19 -11.06
CA HIS A 226 18.15 -12.92 -12.30
C HIS A 226 19.00 -12.11 -13.29
N ARG A 227 18.71 -10.81 -13.45
CA ARG A 227 19.45 -9.90 -14.35
C ARG A 227 20.85 -9.55 -13.85
N ASN A 228 21.08 -9.63 -12.54
CA ASN A 228 22.35 -9.30 -11.88
C ASN A 228 22.92 -10.54 -11.14
N PRO A 229 23.34 -11.58 -11.87
CA PRO A 229 23.71 -12.87 -11.27
C PRO A 229 24.93 -12.78 -10.35
N ASP A 230 25.83 -11.81 -10.55
CA ASP A 230 26.97 -11.54 -9.67
C ASP A 230 26.52 -11.07 -8.27
N GLN A 231 25.49 -10.22 -8.20
CA GLN A 231 24.90 -9.77 -6.94
C GLN A 231 24.17 -10.91 -6.23
N ARG A 232 23.46 -11.75 -6.98
CA ARG A 232 22.84 -12.97 -6.44
C ARG A 232 23.89 -13.94 -5.87
N LEU A 233 25.02 -14.14 -6.56
CA LEU A 233 26.11 -14.98 -6.07
C LEU A 233 26.74 -14.42 -4.78
N LYS A 234 26.91 -13.09 -4.68
CA LYS A 234 27.37 -12.44 -3.45
C LYS A 234 26.40 -12.69 -2.29
N LEU A 235 25.09 -12.51 -2.51
CA LEU A 235 24.08 -12.77 -1.48
C LEU A 235 24.09 -14.24 -1.03
N ASN A 236 24.21 -15.18 -1.97
CA ASN A 236 24.27 -16.61 -1.65
C ASN A 236 25.50 -16.98 -0.82
N ALA A 237 26.63 -16.29 -1.04
CA ALA A 237 27.85 -16.49 -0.27
C ALA A 237 27.79 -15.84 1.13
N ASP A 238 27.01 -14.76 1.28
CA ASP A 238 26.86 -14.02 2.53
C ASP A 238 25.39 -13.56 2.78
N PRO A 239 24.59 -14.37 3.48
CA PRO A 239 23.22 -14.01 3.84
C PRO A 239 23.10 -12.79 4.78
N SER A 240 24.19 -12.32 5.40
CA SER A 240 24.14 -11.09 6.21
C SER A 240 23.83 -9.84 5.38
N LEU A 241 23.93 -9.94 4.05
CA LEU A 241 23.58 -8.89 3.10
C LEU A 241 22.06 -8.73 2.86
N ILE A 242 21.22 -9.68 3.32
CA ILE A 242 19.76 -9.64 3.11
C ILE A 242 19.13 -8.29 3.49
N PRO A 243 19.40 -7.67 4.66
CA PRO A 243 18.82 -6.38 5.00
C PRO A 243 19.14 -5.27 3.97
N SER A 244 20.38 -5.22 3.50
CA SER A 244 20.78 -4.25 2.47
C SER A 244 20.16 -4.54 1.11
N MET A 245 20.01 -5.82 0.75
CA MET A 245 19.33 -6.25 -0.47
C MET A 245 17.85 -5.86 -0.45
N VAL A 246 17.17 -5.99 0.69
CA VAL A 246 15.77 -5.55 0.84
C VAL A 246 15.65 -4.04 0.57
N SER A 247 16.50 -3.22 1.18
CA SER A 247 16.50 -1.77 0.94
C SER A 247 16.79 -1.42 -0.53
N GLU A 248 17.76 -2.10 -1.15
CA GLU A 248 18.11 -1.88 -2.55
C GLU A 248 16.99 -2.32 -3.51
N THR A 249 16.30 -3.42 -3.21
CA THR A 249 15.17 -3.90 -4.00
C THR A 249 14.02 -2.88 -3.98
N ILE A 250 13.69 -2.35 -2.80
CA ILE A 250 12.63 -1.33 -2.67
C ILE A 250 13.01 -0.06 -3.45
N ARG A 251 14.27 0.39 -3.34
CA ARG A 251 14.81 1.53 -4.09
C ARG A 251 14.76 1.29 -5.60
N TRP A 252 15.15 0.10 -6.05
CA TRP A 252 15.23 -0.23 -7.47
C TRP A 252 13.84 -0.35 -8.09
N GLN A 253 12.94 -1.08 -7.41
CA GLN A 253 11.58 -1.31 -7.89
C GLN A 253 10.74 -0.03 -7.87
N THR A 254 10.88 0.82 -6.84
CA THR A 254 10.03 1.99 -6.59
C THR A 254 8.55 1.66 -6.85
N PRO A 255 7.91 0.80 -6.02
CA PRO A 255 6.59 0.23 -6.33
C PRO A 255 5.48 1.25 -6.56
N LEU A 256 5.61 2.46 -5.99
CA LEU A 256 4.78 3.61 -6.30
C LEU A 256 5.65 4.66 -6.98
N ALA A 257 5.40 4.92 -8.25
CA ALA A 257 6.24 5.78 -9.07
C ALA A 257 6.16 7.26 -8.67
N TYR A 258 5.03 7.69 -8.11
CA TYR A 258 4.81 9.06 -7.67
C TYR A 258 3.77 9.15 -6.54
N MET A 259 3.77 10.31 -5.88
CA MET A 259 2.70 10.81 -5.01
C MET A 259 2.50 12.29 -5.36
N ARG A 260 1.27 12.77 -5.32
CA ARG A 260 0.90 14.14 -5.65
C ARG A 260 0.61 14.97 -4.40
N ARG A 261 0.82 16.28 -4.49
CA ARG A 261 0.45 17.29 -3.49
C ARG A 261 -0.20 18.50 -4.17
N THR A 262 -0.91 19.31 -3.40
CA THR A 262 -1.45 20.62 -3.82
C THR A 262 -0.70 21.74 -3.10
N ALA A 263 -0.13 22.70 -3.84
CA ALA A 263 0.45 23.88 -3.23
C ALA A 263 -0.65 24.78 -2.62
N LYS A 264 -0.55 25.12 -1.33
CA LYS A 264 -1.50 26.00 -0.61
C LYS A 264 -1.20 27.49 -0.78
N ARG A 265 -0.02 27.81 -1.32
CA ARG A 265 0.47 29.16 -1.58
C ARG A 265 1.58 29.13 -2.63
N ASP A 266 1.83 30.27 -3.25
CA ASP A 266 2.96 30.44 -4.16
C ASP A 266 4.30 30.24 -3.41
N VAL A 267 5.26 29.62 -4.11
CA VAL A 267 6.61 29.27 -3.63
C VAL A 267 7.67 29.46 -4.70
#